data_AF-A0A2N3I094-F1
#
_entry.id   AF-A0A2N3I094-F1
#
_cell.length_a   1.000
_cell.length_b   1.000
_cell.length_c   1.000
_cell.angle_alpha   90.00
_cell.angle_beta   90.00
_cell.angle_gamma   90.00
#
_symmetry.space_group_name_H-M   'P 1'
#
loop_
_entity.id
_entity.type
_entity.pdbx_description
1 polymer ?
#
loop_
_entity_poly.entity_id
_entity_poly.type
_entity_poly.pdbx_seq_one_letter_code
_entity_poly.pdbx_strand_id
1 'polypeptide(L)'
;MEQESKLYISASIADRLPSMVKNELAKLPAQKQEEFVEEYKRKAKSVGIAYLFLIVILAMHYGYLRKWGLQIVFWLTGGGFFIWWLIDLFRLPGLVKNYNKDIAIDTMRNLKAMSS
;
A
#
# COMPACT_ATOMS: atom_id res chain seq x y z
N MET A 1 5.95 13.63 -32.45
CA MET A 1 4.72 13.48 -31.65
C MET A 1 5.14 13.63 -30.20
N GLU A 2 4.96 14.82 -29.62
CA GLU A 2 5.08 15.03 -28.18
C GLU A 2 4.09 14.09 -27.49
N GLN A 3 4.61 13.08 -26.79
CA GLN A 3 3.79 12.34 -25.83
C GLN A 3 3.49 13.32 -24.71
N GLU A 4 2.36 14.03 -24.82
CA GLU A 4 1.85 14.83 -23.71
C GLU A 4 1.74 13.91 -22.49
N SER A 5 2.49 14.24 -21.44
CA SER A 5 2.61 13.49 -20.18
C SER A 5 1.32 13.59 -19.36
N LYS A 6 0.21 13.18 -19.93
CA LYS A 6 -1.09 13.17 -19.28
C LYS A 6 -1.20 11.88 -18.48
N LEU A 7 -1.37 12.02 -17.18
CA LEU A 7 -1.76 10.91 -16.31
C LEU A 7 -3.21 10.56 -16.67
N TYR A 8 -3.45 9.37 -17.21
CA TYR A 8 -4.80 8.89 -17.56
C TYR A 8 -5.46 8.13 -16.41
N ILE A 9 -5.05 8.41 -15.16
CA ILE A 9 -5.52 7.73 -13.96
C ILE A 9 -6.29 8.69 -13.04
N SER A 10 -7.20 8.15 -12.22
CA SER A 10 -7.99 8.99 -11.31
C SER A 10 -7.12 9.72 -10.27
N ALA A 11 -7.46 10.99 -9.99
CA ALA A 11 -6.74 11.82 -9.03
C ALA A 11 -6.57 11.15 -7.65
N SER A 12 -7.62 10.44 -7.19
CA SER A 12 -7.62 9.70 -5.93
C SER A 12 -6.56 8.59 -5.82
N ILE A 13 -6.19 7.98 -6.94
CA ILE A 13 -5.12 6.98 -7.00
C ILE A 13 -3.79 7.71 -7.13
N ALA A 14 -3.69 8.69 -8.03
CA ALA A 14 -2.49 9.49 -8.23
C ALA A 14 -1.97 10.10 -6.92
N ASP A 15 -2.82 10.62 -6.04
CA ASP A 15 -2.42 11.22 -4.76
C ASP A 15 -1.83 10.23 -3.76
N ARG A 16 -2.17 8.94 -3.88
CA ARG A 16 -1.67 7.87 -3.01
C ARG A 16 -0.32 7.32 -3.47
N LEU A 17 0.06 7.58 -4.72
CA LEU A 17 1.29 7.05 -5.30
C LEU A 17 2.52 7.89 -4.90
N PRO A 18 3.70 7.27 -4.73
CA PRO A 18 4.96 7.99 -4.64
C PRO A 18 5.23 8.82 -5.90
N SER A 19 5.85 10.00 -5.75
CA SER A 19 6.18 10.88 -6.89
C SER A 19 7.00 10.18 -7.97
N MET A 20 7.95 9.32 -7.56
CA MET A 20 8.74 8.50 -8.50
C MET A 20 7.85 7.60 -9.36
N VAL A 21 6.86 6.93 -8.78
CA VAL A 21 5.94 6.06 -9.51
C VAL A 21 5.08 6.88 -10.47
N LYS A 22 4.57 8.05 -10.05
CA LYS A 22 3.80 8.96 -10.93
C LYS A 22 4.61 9.40 -12.15
N ASN A 23 5.86 9.80 -11.93
CA ASN A 23 6.75 10.26 -13.00
C ASN A 23 7.07 9.15 -14.01
N GLU A 24 7.20 7.90 -13.54
CA GLU A 24 7.41 6.76 -14.41
C GLU A 24 6.13 6.34 -15.15
N LEU A 25 4.97 6.37 -14.48
CA LEU A 25 3.67 6.12 -15.12
C LEU A 25 3.36 7.11 -16.24
N ALA A 26 3.70 8.39 -16.04
CA ALA A 26 3.46 9.45 -17.01
C ALA A 26 4.21 9.24 -18.34
N LYS A 27 5.28 8.43 -18.34
CA LYS A 27 6.06 8.07 -19.53
C LYS A 27 5.49 6.87 -20.28
N LEU A 28 4.52 6.16 -19.70
CA LEU A 28 3.96 4.93 -20.26
C LEU A 28 2.66 5.22 -21.05
N PRO A 29 2.35 4.42 -22.08
CA PRO A 29 1.09 4.54 -22.81
C PRO A 29 -0.12 4.25 -21.91
N ALA A 30 -1.29 4.81 -22.24
CA ALA A 30 -2.50 4.72 -21.42
C ALA A 30 -2.85 3.27 -21.01
N GLN A 31 -2.71 2.31 -21.92
CA GLN A 31 -2.96 0.89 -21.67
C GLN A 31 -2.11 0.33 -20.51
N LYS A 32 -0.83 0.71 -20.43
CA LYS A 32 0.08 0.31 -19.35
C LYS A 32 -0.22 1.03 -18.04
N GLN A 33 -0.74 2.25 -18.11
CA GLN A 33 -1.20 2.97 -16.92
C GLN A 33 -2.43 2.28 -16.31
N GLU A 34 -3.37 1.79 -17.13
CA GLU A 34 -4.54 1.03 -16.68
C GLU A 34 -4.14 -0.31 -16.04
N GLU A 35 -3.27 -1.07 -16.71
CA GLU A 35 -2.74 -2.35 -16.19
C GLU A 35 -2.08 -2.14 -14.81
N PHE A 36 -1.29 -1.09 -14.66
CA PHE A 36 -0.72 -0.71 -13.36
C PHE A 36 -1.80 -0.45 -12.31
N VAL A 37 -2.83 0.34 -12.65
CA VAL A 37 -3.88 0.74 -11.71
C VAL A 37 -4.67 -0.47 -11.24
N GLU A 38 -4.97 -1.41 -12.15
CA GLU A 38 -5.69 -2.64 -11.83
C GLU A 38 -4.89 -3.50 -10.85
N GLU A 39 -3.62 -3.78 -11.17
CA GLU A 39 -2.70 -4.53 -10.31
C GLU A 39 -2.50 -3.85 -8.95
N TYR A 40 -2.31 -2.54 -8.95
CA TYR A 40 -2.16 -1.75 -7.73
C TYR A 40 -3.41 -1.84 -6.85
N LYS A 41 -4.61 -1.64 -7.41
CA LYS A 41 -5.88 -1.74 -6.66
C LYS A 41 -6.08 -3.13 -6.07
N ARG A 42 -5.69 -4.19 -6.81
CA ARG A 42 -5.81 -5.58 -6.35
C ARG A 42 -4.95 -5.88 -5.12
N LYS A 43 -3.74 -5.29 -5.06
CA LYS A 43 -2.78 -5.55 -3.98
C LYS A 43 -2.86 -4.52 -2.83
N ALA A 44 -3.31 -3.30 -3.11
CA ALA A 44 -3.40 -2.23 -2.13
C ALA A 44 -4.34 -2.60 -0.97
N LYS A 45 -3.96 -2.19 0.23
CA LYS A 45 -4.70 -2.48 1.48
C LYS A 45 -5.43 -1.25 1.98
N SER A 46 -6.55 -1.48 2.64
CA SER A 46 -7.39 -0.41 3.21
C SER A 46 -7.05 -0.19 4.68
N VAL A 47 -6.98 1.08 5.08
CA VAL A 47 -6.81 1.47 6.49
C VAL A 47 -8.00 1.01 7.32
N GLY A 48 -9.23 1.14 6.79
CA GLY A 48 -10.43 0.70 7.49
C GLY A 48 -10.43 -0.81 7.76
N ILE A 49 -10.00 -1.61 6.78
CA ILE A 49 -9.86 -3.06 6.97
C ILE A 49 -8.78 -3.34 8.01
N ALA A 50 -7.64 -2.63 7.97
CA ALA A 50 -6.61 -2.78 8.99
C ALA A 50 -7.14 -2.50 10.41
N TYR A 51 -7.99 -1.48 10.58
CA TYR A 51 -8.65 -1.20 11.88
C TYR A 51 -9.63 -2.30 12.29
N LEU A 52 -10.40 -2.88 11.36
CA LEU A 52 -11.25 -4.03 11.68
C LEU A 52 -10.41 -5.21 12.20
N PHE A 53 -9.24 -5.48 11.60
CA PHE A 53 -8.32 -6.48 12.12
C PHE A 53 -7.72 -6.12 13.48
N LEU A 54 -7.53 -4.82 13.78
CA LEU A 54 -7.04 -4.36 15.08
C LEU A 54 -8.10 -4.54 16.19
N ILE A 55 -9.37 -4.23 15.90
CA ILE A 55 -10.46 -4.17 16.88
C ILE A 55 -11.15 -5.55 17.06
N VAL A 56 -11.41 -6.26 15.97
CA VAL A 56 -12.30 -7.44 15.95
C VAL A 56 -11.52 -8.75 15.98
N ILE A 57 -10.37 -8.82 15.30
CA ILE A 57 -9.61 -10.07 15.11
C ILE A 57 -8.32 -10.00 15.93
N LEU A 58 -8.43 -10.15 17.26
CA LEU A 58 -7.34 -10.44 18.24
C LEU A 58 -5.92 -10.00 17.79
N ALA A 59 -5.79 -8.71 17.43
CA ALA A 59 -4.53 -8.08 17.02
C ALA A 59 -3.80 -8.66 15.79
N MET A 60 -4.47 -9.30 14.82
CA MET A 60 -3.84 -9.82 13.58
C MET A 60 -3.56 -8.74 12.51
N HIS A 61 -3.62 -7.47 12.90
CA HIS A 61 -3.46 -6.33 11.99
C HIS A 61 -2.04 -6.20 11.42
N TYR A 62 -1.00 -6.68 12.12
CA TYR A 62 0.36 -6.75 11.56
C TYR A 62 0.47 -7.85 10.49
N GLY A 63 -0.21 -8.98 10.68
CA GLY A 63 -0.31 -10.05 9.68
C GLY A 63 -0.94 -9.57 8.37
N TYR A 64 -2.02 -8.78 8.43
CA TYR A 64 -2.65 -8.18 7.24
C TYR A 64 -1.69 -7.32 6.40
N LEU A 65 -0.75 -6.65 7.08
CA LEU A 65 0.28 -5.81 6.46
C LEU A 65 1.58 -6.58 6.15
N ARG A 66 1.57 -7.92 6.24
CA ARG A 66 2.75 -8.81 6.08
C ARG A 66 3.92 -8.49 7.03
N LYS A 67 3.65 -7.85 8.17
CA LYS A 67 4.65 -7.48 9.18
C LYS A 67 4.72 -8.51 10.32
N TRP A 68 5.05 -9.75 9.97
CA TRP A 68 5.10 -10.88 10.92
C TRP A 68 6.07 -10.69 12.10
N GLY A 69 7.20 -10.02 11.90
CA GLY A 69 8.13 -9.73 13.00
C GLY A 69 7.49 -8.88 14.11
N LEU A 70 6.73 -7.85 13.74
CA LEU A 70 5.98 -7.02 14.70
C LEU A 70 4.85 -7.80 15.36
N GLN A 71 4.19 -8.70 14.61
CA GLN A 71 3.15 -9.58 15.15
C GLN A 71 3.72 -10.48 16.27
N ILE A 72 4.91 -11.03 16.08
CA ILE A 72 5.58 -11.88 17.09
C ILE A 72 5.97 -11.06 18.32
N VAL A 73 6.56 -9.86 18.13
CA VAL A 73 6.88 -8.96 19.26
C VAL A 73 5.63 -8.57 20.04
N PHE A 74 4.52 -8.31 19.36
CA PHE A 74 3.24 -8.02 19.99
C PHE A 74 2.75 -9.19 20.85
N TRP A 75 2.89 -10.44 20.38
CA TRP A 75 2.55 -11.63 21.17
C TRP A 75 3.52 -11.86 22.35
N LEU A 76 4.82 -11.67 22.15
CA LEU A 76 5.83 -11.80 23.21
C LEU A 76 5.66 -10.77 24.32
N THR A 77 5.16 -9.58 23.99
CA THR A 77 4.82 -8.53 24.97
C THR A 77 3.44 -8.73 25.61
N GLY A 78 2.78 -9.87 25.36
CA GLY A 78 1.48 -10.23 25.94
C GLY A 78 0.32 -9.37 25.44
N GLY A 79 0.42 -8.80 24.24
CA GLY A 79 -0.57 -7.85 23.72
C GLY A 79 -0.65 -6.54 24.51
N GLY A 80 0.34 -6.27 25.37
CA GLY A 80 0.61 -5.01 26.03
C GLY A 80 -0.60 -4.24 26.54
N PHE A 81 -1.39 -4.85 27.45
CA PHE A 81 -2.33 -4.18 28.38
C PHE A 81 -2.96 -2.87 27.83
N PHE A 82 -3.65 -2.92 26.68
CA PHE A 82 -4.26 -1.75 25.99
C PHE A 82 -3.31 -0.66 25.46
N ILE A 83 -2.10 -0.49 26.01
CA ILE A 83 -1.13 0.52 25.59
C ILE A 83 -0.72 0.31 24.13
N TRP A 84 -0.45 -0.92 23.73
CA TRP A 84 -0.12 -1.22 22.33
C TRP A 84 -1.26 -0.87 21.38
N TRP A 85 -2.49 -1.14 21.80
CA TRP A 85 -3.68 -0.82 21.02
C TRP A 85 -3.80 0.70 20.78
N LEU A 86 -3.53 1.51 21.81
CA LEU A 86 -3.52 2.97 21.69
C LEU A 86 -2.42 3.46 20.74
N ILE A 87 -1.21 2.89 20.84
CA ILE A 87 -0.10 3.21 19.92
C ILE A 87 -0.46 2.83 18.48
N ASP A 88 -1.08 1.66 18.31
CA ASP A 88 -1.46 1.13 17.00
C ASP A 88 -2.53 1.98 16.33
N LEU A 89 -3.46 2.59 17.08
CA LEU A 89 -4.44 3.53 16.51
C LEU A 89 -3.76 4.68 15.74
N PHE A 90 -2.70 5.27 16.28
CA PHE A 90 -2.00 6.35 15.59
C PHE A 90 -1.03 5.85 14.52
N ARG A 91 -0.47 4.64 14.69
CA ARG A 91 0.56 4.09 13.81
C ARG A 91 -0.01 3.41 12.57
N LEU A 92 -1.19 2.81 12.66
CA LEU A 92 -1.78 1.96 11.62
C LEU A 92 -1.98 2.66 10.26
N PRO A 93 -2.47 3.91 10.19
CA PRO A 93 -2.59 4.62 8.92
C PRO A 93 -1.23 4.79 8.22
N GLY A 94 -0.16 5.05 9.00
CA GLY A 94 1.20 5.16 8.49
C GLY A 94 1.72 3.82 7.96
N LEU A 95 1.46 2.72 8.65
CA LEU A 95 1.87 1.38 8.22
C LEU A 95 1.19 0.97 6.91
N VAL A 96 -0.12 1.22 6.79
CA VAL A 96 -0.89 0.96 5.56
C VAL A 96 -0.39 1.83 4.42
N LYS A 97 -0.12 3.12 4.67
CA LYS A 97 0.44 4.03 3.66
C LYS A 97 1.79 3.52 3.15
N ASN A 98 2.67 3.08 4.04
CA ASN A 98 3.97 2.53 3.67
C ASN A 98 3.83 1.23 2.88
N TYR A 99 2.98 0.30 3.33
CA TYR A 99 2.70 -0.93 2.58
C TYR A 99 2.21 -0.63 1.16
N ASN A 100 1.25 0.29 1.01
CA ASN A 100 0.73 0.65 -0.31
C ASN A 100 1.78 1.34 -1.20
N LYS A 101 2.71 2.12 -0.63
CA LYS A 101 3.86 2.65 -1.39
C LYS A 101 4.76 1.53 -1.91
N ASP A 102 5.06 0.54 -1.07
CA ASP A 102 5.89 -0.60 -1.47
C ASP A 102 5.21 -1.39 -2.60
N ILE A 103 3.90 -1.61 -2.50
CA ILE A 103 3.09 -2.23 -3.58
C ILE A 103 3.13 -1.40 -4.86
N ALA A 104 3.01 -0.07 -4.78
CA ALA A 104 3.10 0.78 -5.98
C ALA A 104 4.46 0.65 -6.69
N ILE A 105 5.55 0.56 -5.91
CA ILE A 105 6.90 0.38 -6.45
C ILE A 105 7.05 -1.03 -7.07
N ASP A 106 6.60 -2.07 -6.37
CA ASP A 106 6.64 -3.45 -6.84
C ASP A 106 5.82 -3.63 -8.13
N THR A 107 4.59 -3.12 -8.18
CA THR A 107 3.76 -3.19 -9.38
C THR A 107 4.40 -2.46 -10.56
N MET A 108 4.99 -1.28 -10.34
CA MET A 108 5.71 -0.55 -11.40
C MET A 108 6.92 -1.34 -11.91
N ARG A 109 7.70 -1.94 -11.00
CA ARG A 109 8.86 -2.76 -11.34
C ARG A 109 8.46 -3.99 -12.16
N ASN A 110 7.42 -4.70 -11.73
CA ASN A 110 6.92 -5.90 -12.43
C ASN A 110 6.38 -5.53 -13.82
N LEU A 111 5.64 -4.42 -13.93
CA LEU A 111 5.12 -3.95 -15.22
C LEU A 111 6.24 -3.64 -16.22
N LYS A 112 7.34 -3.02 -15.77
CA LYS A 112 8.53 -2.79 -16.60
C LYS A 112 9.25 -4.07 -17.00
N ALA A 113 9.33 -5.04 -16.08
CA ALA A 113 9.97 -6.33 -16.35
C ALA A 113 9.20 -7.16 -17.39
N MET A 114 7.87 -7.01 -17.47
CA MET A 114 7.04 -7.66 -18.48
C MET A 114 7.06 -6.95 -19.86
N SER A 115 7.49 -5.68 -19.91
CA SER A 115 7.58 -4.91 -21.15
C SER A 115 8.99 -4.84 -21.76
N SER A 116 9.97 -5.47 -21.10
CA SER A 116 11.36 -5.60 -21.57
C SER A 116 11.53 -6.93 -22.29
#